data_AF-A0A7S0NR14-F1
#
_entry.id   AF-A0A7S0NR14-F1
#
_cell.length_a   1.000
_cell.length_b   1.000
_cell.length_c   1.000
_cell.angle_alpha   90.00
_cell.angle_beta   90.00
_cell.angle_gamma   90.00
#
_symmetry.space_group_name_H-M   'P 1'
#
loop_
_entity.id
_entity.type
_entity.pdbx_description
1 polymer ?
#
loop_
_entity_poly.entity_id
_entity_poly.type
_entity_poly.pdbx_seq_one_letter_code
_entity_poly.pdbx_strand_id
1 'polypeptide(L)'
;PSPPSPSPPPPSPLPPPPSPSPPPPSPSPPPAPPPSPPPPSLPPPFSPKAFVNEMTVEANVTPTDRRSRRVLASPPNVGEIKASISASGAIDVEVGQKQTFTATTAALADALTAAVNSVLCGSSPSSAECTTVTSAAAAGYAVVVTQLLSDTDVVPMVTPDLDVRLTDAANTAIVTSDVAYIAQFTTRETTIATPGSDMEEEAAAASEAAKLSLSSSLASQLGIPASQLTVSVRLIYPPSPPPSFPPSPPLLPPSPSLPPPLSPPPPSLPSPLYPSSNIWGDPHHVGAHGDHFSFRGANRSVYAVLSARHLQVNARYVAESFTMGGKCAYCTQKTVHGSFVKSLYVHARTSSGLTLLVEYHADTPSLAQLTVSAEGIEEAIPAKIEVSKYNPDVAPPRTVDEFTVELWRQHKREASIAVSNDEFAVKAASRFLGWADLNEHKKRLDISLKARKSTASLKVAPHGLLGQTFDGDDVAVDGAIDDYSADVVVTKAMGEGAIEGVAEEYEMDASNPFSTEFKYSRFHATSARPRDVLALTGVHRHIDAAAEAGRGIEGATMQGDDTVMADRAL
;
A
#
# COMPACT_ATOMS: atom_id res chain seq x y z
N PRO A 1 43.03 22.37 114.35
CA PRO A 1 43.34 20.93 114.25
C PRO A 1 42.59 20.14 115.34
N SER A 2 41.53 19.43 114.93
CA SER A 2 40.87 18.32 115.67
C SER A 2 39.69 17.80 114.85
N PRO A 3 39.30 16.51 115.02
CA PRO A 3 38.63 15.69 114.01
C PRO A 3 37.09 15.69 114.15
N PRO A 4 36.37 15.08 113.19
CA PRO A 4 35.07 14.47 113.51
C PRO A 4 34.95 13.04 112.99
N SER A 5 34.88 12.12 113.96
CA SER A 5 33.74 11.27 114.36
C SER A 5 32.77 10.62 113.34
N PRO A 6 32.18 9.48 113.74
CA PRO A 6 31.90 8.34 112.86
C PRO A 6 30.48 8.28 112.32
N SER A 7 30.30 7.43 111.30
CA SER A 7 29.10 7.24 110.51
C SER A 7 28.00 6.42 111.22
N PRO A 8 26.72 6.79 111.06
CA PRO A 8 25.58 5.98 111.48
C PRO A 8 25.01 5.07 110.37
N PRO A 9 24.16 4.09 110.74
CA PRO A 9 23.95 2.83 110.02
C PRO A 9 22.61 2.84 109.21
N PRO A 10 22.20 1.70 108.61
CA PRO A 10 21.42 1.68 107.36
C PRO A 10 19.90 1.67 107.58
N PRO A 11 19.09 2.00 106.54
CA PRO A 11 17.66 1.71 106.51
C PRO A 11 17.33 0.37 105.82
N SER A 12 16.40 -0.36 106.42
CA SER A 12 15.84 -1.66 106.00
C SER A 12 14.93 -1.58 104.75
N PRO A 13 14.77 -2.68 103.99
CA PRO A 13 13.97 -2.69 102.76
C PRO A 13 12.46 -2.77 103.01
N LEU A 14 11.69 -2.00 102.23
CA LEU A 14 10.22 -2.02 102.19
C LEU A 14 9.70 -3.00 101.10
N PRO A 15 8.49 -3.57 101.28
CA PRO A 15 7.97 -4.72 100.53
C PRO A 15 7.48 -4.37 99.11
N PRO A 16 7.40 -5.38 98.21
CA PRO A 16 7.06 -5.16 96.80
C PRO A 16 5.57 -4.84 96.58
N PRO A 17 5.24 -3.94 95.63
CA PRO A 17 3.88 -3.60 95.25
C PRO A 17 3.20 -4.69 94.37
N PRO A 18 1.86 -4.73 94.33
CA PRO A 18 1.07 -5.77 93.66
C PRO A 18 1.10 -5.70 92.13
N SER A 19 0.94 -6.87 91.50
CA SER A 19 1.03 -7.10 90.05
C SER A 19 -0.02 -6.32 89.23
N PRO A 20 0.36 -5.74 88.06
CA PRO A 20 -0.56 -5.04 87.18
C PRO A 20 -1.47 -5.99 86.38
N SER A 21 -2.73 -5.58 86.22
CA SER A 21 -3.79 -6.27 85.46
C SER A 21 -3.47 -6.41 83.96
N PRO A 22 -3.95 -7.47 83.29
CA PRO A 22 -3.67 -7.71 81.88
C PRO A 22 -4.31 -6.65 80.95
N PRO A 23 -3.65 -6.34 79.82
CA PRO A 23 -4.14 -5.37 78.84
C PRO A 23 -5.37 -5.90 78.06
N PRO A 24 -6.24 -5.00 77.56
CA PRO A 24 -7.43 -5.36 76.80
C PRO A 24 -7.08 -5.97 75.42
N PRO A 25 -7.97 -6.81 74.85
CA PRO A 25 -7.73 -7.51 73.60
C PRO A 25 -7.67 -6.56 72.39
N SER A 26 -6.80 -6.90 71.44
CA SER A 26 -6.53 -6.18 70.20
C SER A 26 -7.76 -6.08 69.28
N PRO A 27 -7.92 -4.98 68.52
CA PRO A 27 -9.04 -4.82 67.60
C PRO A 27 -8.93 -5.77 66.39
N SER A 28 -10.08 -6.28 65.94
CA SER A 28 -10.20 -7.20 64.81
C SER A 28 -9.75 -6.57 63.48
N PRO A 29 -9.13 -7.36 62.57
CA PRO A 29 -8.67 -6.87 61.28
C PRO A 29 -9.84 -6.47 60.36
N PRO A 30 -9.62 -5.54 59.41
CA PRO A 30 -10.65 -5.10 58.48
C PRO A 30 -11.06 -6.22 57.51
N PRO A 31 -12.32 -6.21 57.02
CA PRO A 31 -12.82 -7.22 56.10
C PRO A 31 -12.08 -7.19 54.76
N ALA A 32 -11.90 -8.37 54.17
CA ALA A 32 -11.22 -8.56 52.89
C ALA A 32 -11.97 -7.84 51.74
N PRO A 33 -11.23 -7.31 50.73
CA PRO A 33 -11.85 -6.70 49.56
C PRO A 33 -12.67 -7.73 48.77
N PRO A 34 -13.73 -7.30 48.07
CA PRO A 34 -14.55 -8.18 47.26
C PRO A 34 -13.74 -8.82 46.13
N PRO A 35 -14.08 -10.05 45.70
CA PRO A 35 -13.39 -10.72 44.61
C PRO A 35 -13.54 -9.93 43.31
N SER A 36 -12.45 -9.86 42.55
CA SER A 36 -12.41 -9.22 41.23
C SER A 36 -13.45 -9.85 40.30
N PRO A 37 -14.12 -9.07 39.44
CA PRO A 37 -15.02 -9.62 38.44
C PRO A 37 -14.26 -10.60 37.53
N PRO A 38 -14.92 -11.66 37.05
CA PRO A 38 -14.28 -12.59 36.13
C PRO A 38 -13.82 -11.85 34.88
N PRO A 39 -12.67 -12.22 34.30
CA PRO A 39 -12.19 -11.62 33.07
C PRO A 39 -13.26 -11.78 31.97
N PRO A 40 -13.40 -10.79 31.07
CA PRO A 40 -14.28 -10.91 29.92
C PRO A 40 -13.92 -12.18 29.14
N SER A 41 -14.93 -12.92 28.70
CA SER A 41 -14.75 -14.11 27.88
C SER A 41 -13.89 -13.76 26.66
N LEU A 42 -12.83 -14.55 26.46
CA LEU A 42 -11.96 -14.43 25.30
C LEU A 42 -12.82 -14.47 24.04
N PRO A 43 -12.59 -13.57 23.06
CA PRO A 43 -13.22 -13.69 21.76
C PRO A 43 -12.89 -15.08 21.17
N PRO A 44 -13.81 -15.69 20.40
CA PRO A 44 -13.57 -16.99 19.79
C PRO A 44 -12.23 -16.97 19.03
N PRO A 45 -11.42 -18.04 19.14
CA PRO A 45 -10.00 -18.00 18.76
C PRO A 45 -9.75 -17.80 17.26
N PHE A 46 -10.78 -17.89 16.41
CA PHE A 46 -10.67 -17.69 14.97
C PHE A 46 -11.92 -16.98 14.45
N SER A 47 -11.75 -15.86 13.74
CA SER A 47 -12.81 -15.32 12.89
C SER A 47 -13.20 -16.36 11.83
N PRO A 48 -14.49 -16.54 11.52
CA PRO A 48 -14.90 -17.46 10.45
C PRO A 48 -14.20 -17.07 9.15
N LYS A 49 -13.60 -18.06 8.47
CA LYS A 49 -12.97 -17.85 7.16
C LYS A 49 -14.09 -17.51 6.17
N ALA A 50 -13.93 -16.43 5.42
CA ALA A 50 -14.87 -16.01 4.39
C ALA A 50 -14.12 -15.71 3.10
N PHE A 51 -14.72 -15.98 1.95
CA PHE A 51 -14.19 -15.63 0.64
C PHE A 51 -15.19 -14.75 -0.11
N VAL A 52 -14.70 -13.92 -1.03
CA VAL A 52 -15.54 -13.11 -1.91
C VAL A 52 -15.50 -13.69 -3.31
N ASN A 53 -16.68 -13.91 -3.87
CA ASN A 53 -16.90 -14.33 -5.23
C ASN A 53 -17.35 -13.12 -6.06
N GLU A 54 -16.45 -12.63 -6.90
CA GLU A 54 -16.71 -11.54 -7.84
C GLU A 54 -16.92 -12.14 -9.23
N MET A 55 -18.09 -11.91 -9.83
CA MET A 55 -18.38 -12.34 -11.20
C MET A 55 -18.62 -11.15 -12.10
N THR A 56 -18.08 -11.22 -13.31
CA THR A 56 -18.37 -10.27 -14.39
C THR A 56 -18.99 -11.03 -15.54
N VAL A 57 -20.19 -10.63 -15.95
CA VAL A 57 -20.92 -11.22 -17.09
C VAL A 57 -20.98 -10.20 -18.20
N GLU A 58 -20.47 -10.55 -19.38
CA GLU A 58 -20.62 -9.77 -20.60
C GLU A 58 -21.66 -10.42 -21.50
N ALA A 59 -22.69 -9.64 -21.87
CA ALA A 59 -23.80 -10.05 -22.70
C ALA A 59 -23.81 -9.22 -23.98
N ASN A 60 -23.66 -9.86 -25.14
CA ASN A 60 -23.85 -9.16 -26.41
C ASN A 60 -25.35 -8.96 -26.66
N VAL A 61 -25.79 -7.71 -26.55
CA VAL A 61 -27.19 -7.29 -26.69
C VAL A 61 -27.42 -6.50 -27.99
N THR A 62 -26.51 -6.65 -28.96
CA THR A 62 -26.60 -5.98 -30.26
C THR A 62 -27.83 -6.48 -31.05
N PRO A 63 -28.67 -5.58 -31.58
CA PRO A 63 -29.93 -5.92 -32.24
C PRO A 63 -29.78 -6.45 -33.68
N THR A 64 -29.05 -7.56 -33.86
CA THR A 64 -28.77 -8.14 -35.19
C THR A 64 -29.85 -9.09 -35.69
N ASP A 65 -30.72 -9.61 -34.82
CA ASP A 65 -31.70 -10.65 -35.15
C ASP A 65 -33.13 -10.33 -34.68
N ARG A 66 -34.12 -11.21 -35.00
CA ARG A 66 -35.52 -10.99 -34.61
C ARG A 66 -35.75 -10.97 -33.09
N ARG A 67 -34.91 -11.66 -32.30
CA ARG A 67 -35.07 -11.74 -30.83
C ARG A 67 -34.56 -10.47 -30.17
N SER A 68 -33.36 -10.04 -30.54
CA SER A 68 -32.74 -8.80 -30.08
C SER A 68 -33.54 -7.56 -30.52
N ARG A 69 -34.21 -7.59 -31.68
CA ARG A 69 -35.22 -6.57 -32.06
C ARG A 69 -36.48 -6.58 -31.20
N ARG A 70 -36.84 -7.71 -30.59
CA ARG A 70 -37.96 -7.81 -29.65
C ARG A 70 -37.59 -7.21 -28.29
N VAL A 71 -36.34 -7.39 -27.87
CA VAL A 71 -35.78 -6.74 -26.66
C VAL A 71 -35.85 -5.22 -26.81
N LEU A 72 -35.49 -4.66 -27.98
CA LEU A 72 -35.66 -3.23 -28.24
C LEU A 72 -37.11 -2.71 -28.19
N ALA A 73 -38.10 -3.57 -28.43
CA ALA A 73 -39.51 -3.16 -28.38
C ALA A 73 -40.03 -2.97 -26.94
N SER A 74 -39.36 -3.58 -25.96
CA SER A 74 -39.63 -3.42 -24.52
C SER A 74 -38.37 -3.79 -23.74
N PRO A 75 -37.35 -2.92 -23.70
CA PRO A 75 -36.06 -3.27 -23.12
C PRO A 75 -36.17 -3.43 -21.60
N PRO A 76 -35.53 -4.45 -21.01
CA PRO A 76 -35.56 -4.66 -19.58
C PRO A 76 -34.93 -3.49 -18.83
N ASN A 77 -35.55 -3.13 -17.70
CA ASN A 77 -35.05 -2.08 -16.82
C ASN A 77 -33.93 -2.62 -15.91
N VAL A 78 -32.92 -1.80 -15.66
CA VAL A 78 -31.74 -2.17 -14.85
C VAL A 78 -32.14 -2.55 -13.43
N GLY A 79 -33.07 -1.84 -12.79
CA GLY A 79 -33.58 -2.18 -11.46
C GLY A 79 -34.24 -3.56 -11.42
N GLU A 80 -35.01 -3.93 -12.45
CA GLU A 80 -35.62 -5.27 -12.57
C GLU A 80 -34.56 -6.36 -12.75
N ILE A 81 -33.54 -6.10 -13.58
CA ILE A 81 -32.41 -7.00 -13.77
C ILE A 81 -31.66 -7.20 -12.46
N LYS A 82 -31.30 -6.12 -11.76
CA LYS A 82 -30.65 -6.17 -10.45
C LYS A 82 -31.48 -6.97 -9.45
N ALA A 83 -32.78 -6.71 -9.35
CA ALA A 83 -33.66 -7.45 -8.45
C ALA A 83 -33.66 -8.97 -8.75
N SER A 84 -33.66 -9.36 -10.02
CA SER A 84 -33.59 -10.77 -10.42
C SER A 84 -32.25 -11.44 -10.11
N ILE A 85 -31.15 -10.68 -10.18
CA ILE A 85 -29.80 -11.15 -9.84
C ILE A 85 -29.64 -11.24 -8.32
N SER A 86 -30.13 -10.26 -7.56
CA SER A 86 -30.08 -10.29 -6.10
C SER A 86 -30.91 -11.45 -5.52
N ALA A 87 -32.01 -11.84 -6.18
CA ALA A 87 -32.76 -13.05 -5.82
C ALA A 87 -31.95 -14.36 -5.97
N SER A 88 -30.82 -14.33 -6.69
CA SER A 88 -29.90 -15.46 -6.86
C SER A 88 -28.79 -15.56 -5.80
N GLY A 89 -28.73 -14.61 -4.84
CA GLY A 89 -27.76 -14.61 -3.74
C GLY A 89 -26.70 -13.50 -3.80
N ALA A 90 -26.65 -12.72 -4.87
CA ALA A 90 -25.71 -11.60 -5.02
C ALA A 90 -26.07 -10.41 -4.10
N ILE A 91 -25.06 -9.82 -3.44
CA ILE A 91 -25.24 -8.75 -2.46
C ILE A 91 -25.05 -7.37 -3.11
N ASP A 92 -24.07 -7.25 -4.00
CA ASP A 92 -23.82 -6.03 -4.77
C ASP A 92 -23.91 -6.35 -6.27
N VAL A 93 -24.69 -5.55 -7.01
CA VAL A 93 -24.87 -5.69 -8.47
C VAL A 93 -24.66 -4.35 -9.15
N GLU A 94 -23.63 -4.27 -9.98
CA GLU A 94 -23.36 -3.14 -10.86
C GLU A 94 -23.69 -3.52 -12.30
N VAL A 95 -24.29 -2.59 -13.04
CA VAL A 95 -24.69 -2.80 -14.44
C VAL A 95 -24.10 -1.69 -15.28
N GLY A 96 -23.26 -2.05 -16.23
CA GLY A 96 -22.69 -1.14 -17.22
C GLY A 96 -23.05 -1.55 -18.64
N GLN A 97 -22.80 -0.66 -19.58
CA GLN A 97 -22.92 -0.91 -21.01
C GLN A 97 -21.69 -0.37 -21.76
N LYS A 98 -21.13 -1.21 -22.61
CA LYS A 98 -20.10 -0.88 -23.58
C LYS A 98 -20.70 -0.79 -24.98
N GLN A 99 -20.48 0.34 -25.64
CA GLN A 99 -20.90 0.64 -27.00
C GLN A 99 -19.66 0.73 -27.87
N THR A 100 -19.62 0.03 -29.00
CA THR A 100 -18.47 0.05 -29.93
C THR A 100 -18.94 0.30 -31.35
N PHE A 101 -18.32 1.29 -32.00
CA PHE A 101 -18.59 1.63 -33.41
C PHE A 101 -17.37 2.29 -34.05
N THR A 102 -17.39 2.40 -35.37
CA THR A 102 -16.40 3.20 -36.13
C THR A 102 -17.04 4.49 -36.59
N ALA A 103 -16.29 5.59 -36.57
CA ALA A 103 -16.73 6.91 -37.01
C ALA A 103 -15.79 7.45 -38.09
N THR A 104 -16.33 7.77 -39.26
CA THR A 104 -15.61 8.46 -40.34
C THR A 104 -15.96 9.95 -40.29
N THR A 105 -14.95 10.81 -40.17
CA THR A 105 -15.16 12.27 -40.10
C THR A 105 -13.90 13.05 -40.48
N ALA A 106 -14.10 14.31 -40.88
CA ALA A 106 -13.02 15.28 -41.03
C ALA A 106 -12.62 15.96 -39.70
N ALA A 107 -13.37 15.72 -38.61
CA ALA A 107 -13.00 16.21 -37.28
C ALA A 107 -11.68 15.61 -36.78
N LEU A 108 -10.98 16.39 -35.96
CA LEU A 108 -9.88 15.88 -35.15
C LEU A 108 -10.41 14.94 -34.05
N ALA A 109 -9.56 14.03 -33.57
CA ALA A 109 -9.91 13.05 -32.54
C ALA A 109 -10.55 13.70 -31.31
N ASP A 110 -9.99 14.81 -30.80
CA ASP A 110 -10.50 15.50 -29.62
C ASP A 110 -11.91 16.08 -29.82
N ALA A 111 -12.20 16.59 -31.02
CA ALA A 111 -13.52 17.11 -31.37
C ALA A 111 -14.55 15.98 -31.48
N LEU A 112 -14.15 14.84 -32.05
CA LEU A 112 -14.98 13.63 -32.08
C LEU A 112 -15.24 13.10 -30.67
N THR A 113 -14.22 12.99 -29.82
CA THR A 113 -14.37 12.55 -28.42
C THR A 113 -15.27 13.49 -27.63
N ALA A 114 -15.15 14.81 -27.82
CA ALA A 114 -16.03 15.79 -27.18
C ALA A 114 -17.50 15.62 -27.63
N ALA A 115 -17.74 15.44 -28.93
CA ALA A 115 -19.07 15.19 -29.47
C ALA A 115 -19.67 13.88 -28.94
N VAL A 116 -18.88 12.80 -28.92
CA VAL A 116 -19.31 11.49 -28.37
C VAL A 116 -19.67 11.60 -26.89
N ASN A 117 -18.82 12.24 -26.08
CA ASN A 117 -19.11 12.47 -24.67
C ASN A 117 -20.41 13.26 -24.48
N SER A 118 -20.61 14.33 -25.25
CA SER A 118 -21.83 15.14 -25.15
C SER A 118 -23.09 14.36 -25.53
N VAL A 119 -23.02 13.48 -26.53
CA VAL A 119 -24.19 12.77 -27.08
C VAL A 119 -24.54 11.52 -26.28
N LEU A 120 -23.53 10.73 -25.89
CA LEU A 120 -23.71 9.42 -25.25
C LEU A 120 -23.57 9.47 -23.72
N CYS A 121 -22.73 10.36 -23.19
CA CYS A 121 -22.48 10.45 -21.76
C CYS A 121 -23.15 11.66 -21.07
N GLY A 122 -23.71 12.61 -21.85
CA GLY A 122 -24.36 13.81 -21.33
C GLY A 122 -23.41 14.94 -20.95
N SER A 123 -23.96 16.00 -20.35
CA SER A 123 -23.21 17.20 -19.96
C SER A 123 -22.50 17.02 -18.61
N SER A 124 -21.25 16.57 -18.66
CA SER A 124 -20.36 16.31 -17.51
C SER A 124 -20.61 15.00 -16.76
N PRO A 125 -20.49 13.83 -17.42
CA PRO A 125 -20.37 12.57 -16.68
C PRO A 125 -19.13 12.61 -15.78
N SER A 126 -19.21 12.06 -14.57
CA SER A 126 -17.98 11.70 -13.88
C SER A 126 -17.26 10.60 -14.68
N SER A 127 -15.93 10.55 -14.67
CA SER A 127 -15.18 9.51 -15.41
C SER A 127 -15.49 8.08 -14.96
N ALA A 128 -16.10 7.92 -13.78
CA ALA A 128 -16.59 6.63 -13.28
C ALA A 128 -17.95 6.23 -13.89
N GLU A 129 -18.76 7.19 -14.33
CA GLU A 129 -20.10 6.95 -14.87
C GLU A 129 -20.09 6.76 -16.39
N CYS A 130 -19.19 7.44 -17.13
CA CYS A 130 -19.08 7.25 -18.57
C CYS A 130 -17.68 7.61 -19.07
N THR A 131 -17.06 6.71 -19.83
CA THR A 131 -15.73 6.86 -20.42
C THR A 131 -15.80 6.63 -21.92
N THR A 132 -15.21 7.53 -22.69
CA THR A 132 -15.05 7.39 -24.14
C THR A 132 -13.57 7.21 -24.48
N VAL A 133 -13.26 6.17 -25.25
CA VAL A 133 -11.96 5.95 -25.87
C VAL A 133 -12.13 6.12 -27.39
N THR A 134 -11.31 6.98 -27.97
CA THR A 134 -11.26 7.20 -29.42
C THR A 134 -9.85 6.91 -29.90
N SER A 135 -9.70 6.02 -30.87
CA SER A 135 -8.40 5.64 -31.44
C SER A 135 -8.44 5.63 -32.97
N ALA A 136 -7.30 5.87 -33.61
CA ALA A 136 -7.21 5.82 -35.06
C ALA A 136 -7.45 4.38 -35.58
N ALA A 137 -8.19 4.25 -36.66
CA ALA A 137 -8.51 2.99 -37.32
C ALA A 137 -8.40 3.13 -38.85
N ALA A 138 -8.32 2.00 -39.55
CA ALA A 138 -8.12 1.98 -41.01
C ALA A 138 -9.21 2.74 -41.80
N ALA A 139 -10.42 2.86 -41.25
CA ALA A 139 -11.57 3.53 -41.86
C ALA A 139 -12.07 4.76 -41.08
N GLY A 140 -11.20 5.40 -40.28
CA GLY A 140 -11.55 6.58 -39.48
C GLY A 140 -11.12 6.41 -38.02
N TYR A 141 -12.06 6.50 -37.09
CA TYR A 141 -11.81 6.32 -35.66
C TYR A 141 -12.60 5.13 -35.12
N ALA A 142 -11.95 4.29 -34.30
CA ALA A 142 -12.64 3.34 -33.44
C ALA A 142 -13.07 4.05 -32.17
N VAL A 143 -14.36 3.93 -31.83
CA VAL A 143 -14.96 4.56 -30.66
C VAL A 143 -15.50 3.49 -29.74
N VAL A 144 -15.07 3.52 -28.48
CA VAL A 144 -15.58 2.66 -27.41
C VAL A 144 -16.10 3.56 -26.31
N VAL A 145 -17.37 3.42 -25.95
CA VAL A 145 -17.99 4.13 -24.84
C VAL A 145 -18.42 3.12 -23.79
N THR A 146 -17.94 3.28 -22.56
CA THR A 146 -18.35 2.45 -21.41
C THR A 146 -19.09 3.33 -20.43
N GLN A 147 -20.30 2.93 -20.04
CA GLN A 147 -21.17 3.70 -19.15
C GLN A 147 -21.74 2.83 -18.05
N LEU A 148 -21.77 3.34 -16.82
CA LEU A 148 -22.51 2.75 -15.71
C LEU A 148 -23.99 3.16 -15.82
N LEU A 149 -24.88 2.18 -15.71
CA LEU A 149 -26.31 2.39 -15.83
C LEU A 149 -26.98 2.52 -14.46
N SER A 150 -27.88 3.48 -14.34
CA SER A 150 -28.75 3.67 -13.19
C SER A 150 -29.92 2.70 -13.19
N ASP A 151 -30.59 2.53 -12.05
CA ASP A 151 -31.72 1.60 -11.93
C ASP A 151 -32.90 1.96 -12.84
N THR A 152 -33.02 3.22 -13.26
CA THR A 152 -34.06 3.68 -14.18
C THR A 152 -33.74 3.45 -15.65
N ASP A 153 -32.48 3.13 -15.97
CA ASP A 153 -32.07 2.90 -17.35
C ASP A 153 -32.54 1.53 -17.87
N VAL A 154 -32.42 1.35 -19.18
CA VAL A 154 -32.83 0.14 -19.88
C VAL A 154 -31.64 -0.50 -20.62
N VAL A 155 -31.68 -1.82 -20.83
CA VAL A 155 -30.63 -2.55 -21.53
C VAL A 155 -31.17 -3.20 -22.82
N PRO A 156 -30.58 -2.95 -24.00
CA PRO A 156 -29.53 -1.98 -24.25
C PRO A 156 -30.05 -0.54 -24.22
N MET A 157 -29.25 0.38 -23.69
CA MET A 157 -29.47 1.81 -23.81
C MET A 157 -29.02 2.25 -25.20
N VAL A 158 -29.98 2.43 -26.11
CA VAL A 158 -29.69 2.81 -27.50
C VAL A 158 -29.79 4.32 -27.70
N THR A 159 -28.97 4.84 -28.61
CA THR A 159 -29.08 6.22 -29.07
C THR A 159 -29.58 6.25 -30.52
N PRO A 160 -30.85 6.61 -30.75
CA PRO A 160 -31.38 6.82 -32.10
C PRO A 160 -30.62 7.92 -32.84
N ASP A 161 -30.49 7.76 -34.16
CA ASP A 161 -29.91 8.75 -35.08
C ASP A 161 -28.52 9.25 -34.62
N LEU A 162 -27.68 8.30 -34.16
CA LEU A 162 -26.39 8.59 -33.55
C LEU A 162 -25.48 9.44 -34.44
N ASP A 163 -25.39 9.12 -35.73
CA ASP A 163 -24.61 9.85 -36.73
C ASP A 163 -25.06 11.32 -36.87
N VAL A 164 -26.38 11.56 -36.89
CA VAL A 164 -26.95 12.92 -36.94
C VAL A 164 -26.61 13.69 -35.67
N ARG A 165 -26.84 13.09 -34.49
CA ARG A 165 -26.57 13.74 -33.20
C ARG A 165 -25.08 14.05 -33.01
N LEU A 166 -24.20 13.16 -33.46
CA LEU A 166 -22.76 13.40 -33.44
C LEU A 166 -22.38 14.49 -34.43
N THR A 167 -22.94 14.49 -35.63
CA THR A 167 -22.70 15.52 -36.65
C THR A 167 -23.04 16.91 -36.13
N ASP A 168 -24.20 17.05 -35.48
CA ASP A 168 -24.63 18.31 -34.86
C ASP A 168 -23.70 18.74 -33.72
N ALA A 169 -23.31 17.80 -32.84
CA ALA A 169 -22.44 18.08 -31.70
C ALA A 169 -21.00 18.43 -32.10
N ALA A 170 -20.48 17.83 -33.17
CA ALA A 170 -19.14 18.08 -33.68
C ALA A 170 -19.08 19.26 -34.67
N ASN A 171 -20.24 19.74 -35.13
CA ASN A 171 -20.36 20.73 -36.21
C ASN A 171 -19.59 20.32 -37.48
N THR A 172 -19.57 19.02 -37.78
CA THR A 172 -18.94 18.43 -38.96
C THR A 172 -19.58 17.07 -39.26
N ALA A 173 -19.62 16.68 -40.53
CA ALA A 173 -20.20 15.40 -40.93
C ALA A 173 -19.47 14.22 -40.24
N ILE A 174 -20.25 13.37 -39.56
CA ILE A 174 -19.82 12.11 -38.96
C ILE A 174 -20.71 10.99 -39.49
N VAL A 175 -20.09 9.96 -40.05
CA VAL A 175 -20.78 8.73 -40.46
C VAL A 175 -20.34 7.61 -39.53
N THR A 176 -21.29 6.92 -38.89
CA THR A 176 -21.00 5.80 -37.99
C THR A 176 -21.31 4.45 -38.64
N SER A 177 -20.56 3.41 -38.29
CA SER A 177 -20.98 2.02 -38.54
C SER A 177 -22.14 1.61 -37.63
N ASP A 178 -22.65 0.40 -37.84
CA ASP A 178 -23.53 -0.26 -36.86
C ASP A 178 -22.86 -0.29 -35.48
N VAL A 179 -23.66 0.01 -34.45
CA VAL A 179 -23.19 0.05 -33.06
C VAL A 179 -23.37 -1.32 -32.41
N ALA A 180 -22.28 -1.87 -31.89
CA ALA A 180 -22.31 -3.07 -31.05
C ALA A 180 -22.56 -2.67 -29.60
N TYR A 181 -23.48 -3.36 -28.94
CA TYR A 181 -23.86 -3.14 -27.55
C TYR A 181 -23.52 -4.38 -26.70
N ILE A 182 -22.71 -4.19 -25.68
CA ILE A 182 -22.34 -5.22 -24.70
C ILE A 182 -22.77 -4.73 -23.33
N ALA A 183 -23.70 -5.44 -22.69
CA ALA A 183 -24.06 -5.19 -21.29
C ALA A 183 -23.08 -5.95 -20.38
N GLN A 184 -22.61 -5.28 -19.33
CA GLN A 184 -21.68 -5.84 -18.36
C GLN A 184 -22.35 -5.84 -16.98
N PHE A 185 -22.42 -7.00 -16.34
CA PHE A 185 -23.00 -7.16 -15.01
C PHE A 185 -21.90 -7.62 -14.06
N THR A 186 -21.63 -6.86 -13.02
CA THR A 186 -20.65 -7.22 -11.99
C THR A 186 -21.39 -7.54 -10.71
N THR A 187 -21.20 -8.75 -10.18
CA THR A 187 -21.81 -9.19 -8.93
C THR A 187 -20.74 -9.52 -7.90
N ARG A 188 -20.96 -9.13 -6.65
CA ARG A 188 -20.14 -9.59 -5.51
C ARG A 188 -20.99 -10.31 -4.49
N GLU A 189 -20.49 -11.47 -4.09
CA GLU A 189 -21.07 -12.30 -3.02
C GLU A 189 -19.97 -12.65 -2.01
N THR A 190 -20.24 -12.47 -0.73
CA THR A 190 -19.33 -12.88 0.35
C THR A 190 -19.89 -14.12 1.01
N THR A 191 -19.14 -15.22 0.98
CA THR A 191 -19.55 -16.51 1.55
C THR A 191 -18.67 -16.87 2.73
N ILE A 192 -19.30 -17.27 3.83
CA ILE A 192 -18.60 -17.82 4.99
C ILE A 192 -18.33 -19.30 4.73
N ALA A 193 -17.07 -19.70 4.74
CA ALA A 193 -16.67 -21.08 4.52
C ALA A 193 -17.09 -21.97 5.69
N THR A 194 -17.46 -23.20 5.38
CA THR A 194 -17.86 -24.19 6.37
C THR A 194 -16.69 -24.51 7.31
N PRO A 195 -16.89 -24.59 8.64
CA PRO A 195 -15.80 -24.94 9.54
C PRO A 195 -15.19 -26.31 9.20
N GLY A 196 -13.91 -26.34 8.86
CA GLY A 196 -13.15 -27.57 8.58
C GLY A 196 -13.17 -28.04 7.13
N SER A 197 -13.83 -27.32 6.20
CA SER A 197 -13.74 -27.57 4.76
C SER A 197 -12.46 -26.96 4.15
N ASP A 198 -12.09 -27.45 2.97
CA ASP A 198 -11.14 -26.76 2.10
C ASP A 198 -11.86 -25.55 1.47
N MET A 199 -11.36 -24.35 1.80
CA MET A 199 -11.93 -23.09 1.35
C MET A 199 -11.78 -22.89 -0.16
N GLU A 200 -10.75 -23.43 -0.79
CA GLU A 200 -10.57 -23.33 -2.25
C GLU A 200 -11.58 -24.20 -2.98
N GLU A 201 -11.80 -25.44 -2.50
CA GLU A 201 -12.77 -26.38 -3.05
C GLU A 201 -14.22 -25.87 -2.87
N GLU A 202 -14.56 -25.37 -1.68
CA GLU A 202 -15.88 -24.81 -1.39
C GLU A 202 -16.15 -23.55 -2.22
N ALA A 203 -15.16 -22.67 -2.37
CA ALA A 203 -15.30 -21.46 -3.20
C ALA A 203 -15.45 -21.80 -4.68
N ALA A 204 -14.71 -22.79 -5.20
CA ALA A 204 -14.85 -23.25 -6.57
C ALA A 204 -16.27 -23.80 -6.83
N ALA A 205 -16.78 -24.66 -5.94
CA ALA A 205 -18.12 -25.22 -6.05
C ALA A 205 -19.22 -24.15 -5.95
N ALA A 206 -19.10 -23.22 -4.99
CA ALA A 206 -20.02 -22.10 -4.84
C ALA A 206 -20.02 -21.21 -6.09
N SER A 207 -18.85 -20.97 -6.68
CA SER A 207 -18.74 -20.12 -7.88
C SER A 207 -19.33 -20.74 -9.13
N GLU A 208 -19.22 -22.05 -9.34
CA GLU A 208 -19.87 -22.71 -10.48
C GLU A 208 -21.40 -22.75 -10.32
N ALA A 209 -21.90 -22.96 -9.08
CA ALA A 209 -23.33 -22.88 -8.81
C ALA A 209 -23.90 -21.47 -9.05
N ALA A 210 -23.22 -20.45 -8.52
CA ALA A 210 -23.61 -19.05 -8.71
C ALA A 210 -23.52 -18.63 -10.19
N LYS A 211 -22.50 -19.10 -10.94
CA LYS A 211 -22.36 -18.84 -12.38
C LYS A 211 -23.52 -19.41 -13.19
N LEU A 212 -23.96 -20.63 -12.89
CA LEU A 212 -25.12 -21.24 -13.56
C LEU A 212 -26.42 -20.48 -13.26
N SER A 213 -26.63 -20.13 -11.99
CA SER A 213 -27.79 -19.36 -11.52
C SER A 213 -27.84 -17.97 -12.18
N LEU A 214 -26.72 -17.25 -12.13
CA LEU A 214 -26.56 -15.91 -12.70
C LEU A 214 -26.76 -15.92 -14.22
N SER A 215 -26.14 -16.87 -14.93
CA SER A 215 -26.28 -17.00 -16.38
C SER A 215 -27.72 -17.29 -16.78
N SER A 216 -28.41 -18.15 -16.03
CA SER A 216 -29.82 -18.47 -16.29
C SER A 216 -30.73 -17.26 -16.06
N SER A 217 -30.55 -16.54 -14.96
CA SER A 217 -31.33 -15.34 -14.64
C SER A 217 -31.12 -14.24 -15.67
N LEU A 218 -29.86 -13.95 -16.03
CA LEU A 218 -29.51 -12.94 -17.05
C LEU A 218 -30.01 -13.31 -18.44
N ALA A 219 -29.82 -14.56 -18.86
CA ALA A 219 -30.32 -15.05 -20.15
C ALA A 219 -31.85 -14.89 -20.26
N SER A 220 -32.58 -15.20 -19.18
CA SER A 220 -34.04 -15.03 -19.11
C SER A 220 -34.44 -13.56 -19.21
N GLN A 221 -33.82 -12.68 -18.42
CA GLN A 221 -34.15 -11.25 -18.39
C GLN A 221 -33.81 -10.53 -19.68
N LEU A 222 -32.67 -10.84 -20.28
CA LEU A 222 -32.21 -10.23 -21.53
C LEU A 222 -32.83 -10.90 -22.76
N GLY A 223 -33.54 -12.02 -22.61
CA GLY A 223 -34.15 -12.76 -23.71
C GLY A 223 -33.13 -13.37 -24.69
N ILE A 224 -31.89 -13.58 -24.25
CA ILE A 224 -30.79 -14.14 -25.05
C ILE A 224 -30.42 -15.54 -24.57
N PRO A 225 -29.89 -16.43 -25.43
CA PRO A 225 -29.37 -17.72 -24.99
C PRO A 225 -28.16 -17.53 -24.06
N ALA A 226 -28.04 -18.37 -23.02
CA ALA A 226 -26.90 -18.34 -22.10
C ALA A 226 -25.53 -18.51 -22.80
N SER A 227 -25.50 -19.11 -24.00
CA SER A 227 -24.29 -19.23 -24.82
C SER A 227 -23.76 -17.89 -25.36
N GLN A 228 -24.54 -16.82 -25.29
CA GLN A 228 -24.12 -15.45 -25.64
C GLN A 228 -23.62 -14.66 -24.43
N LEU A 229 -23.58 -15.28 -23.25
CA LEU A 229 -23.00 -14.72 -22.04
C LEU A 229 -21.56 -15.24 -21.89
N THR A 230 -20.64 -14.32 -21.61
CA THR A 230 -19.29 -14.65 -21.17
C THR A 230 -19.18 -14.32 -19.69
N VAL A 231 -18.95 -15.34 -18.85
CA VAL A 231 -18.83 -15.17 -17.40
C VAL A 231 -17.37 -15.34 -16.99
N SER A 232 -16.82 -14.32 -16.33
CA SER A 232 -15.52 -14.36 -15.67
C SER A 232 -15.73 -14.39 -14.16
N VAL A 233 -14.98 -15.25 -13.47
CA VAL A 233 -15.06 -15.43 -12.01
C VAL A 233 -13.72 -15.07 -11.39
N ARG A 234 -13.76 -14.31 -10.30
CA ARG A 234 -12.60 -13.96 -9.48
C ARG A 234 -12.89 -14.27 -8.02
N LEU A 235 -12.15 -15.21 -7.45
CA LEU A 235 -12.22 -15.58 -6.05
C LEU A 235 -11.18 -14.76 -5.27
N ILE A 236 -11.63 -14.11 -4.20
CA ILE A 236 -10.79 -13.29 -3.31
C ILE A 236 -10.79 -13.96 -1.94
N TYR A 237 -9.62 -14.41 -1.51
CA TYR A 237 -9.43 -15.10 -0.24
C TYR A 237 -8.81 -14.17 0.80
N PRO A 238 -9.06 -14.41 2.09
CA PRO A 238 -8.36 -13.75 3.16
C PRO A 238 -6.90 -14.21 3.16
N PRO A 239 -5.96 -13.38 3.63
CA PRO A 239 -4.55 -13.75 3.70
C PRO A 239 -4.37 -15.00 4.57
N SER A 240 -3.63 -16.00 4.07
CA SER A 240 -3.36 -17.24 4.80
C SER A 240 -2.62 -16.94 6.12
N PRO A 241 -2.99 -17.61 7.24
CA PRO A 241 -2.22 -17.48 8.47
C PRO A 241 -0.79 -18.03 8.25
N PRO A 242 0.22 -17.46 8.91
CA PRO A 242 1.60 -17.94 8.80
C PRO A 242 1.72 -19.41 9.27
N PRO A 243 2.62 -20.22 8.66
CA PRO A 243 2.81 -21.62 9.03
C PRO A 243 3.23 -21.74 10.50
N SER A 244 2.64 -22.70 11.22
CA SER A 244 2.62 -22.72 12.68
C SER A 244 3.87 -23.25 13.38
N PHE A 245 4.91 -23.73 12.68
CA PHE A 245 6.15 -24.17 13.34
C PHE A 245 7.39 -24.04 12.43
N PRO A 246 8.49 -23.41 12.89
CA PRO A 246 9.78 -23.53 12.24
C PRO A 246 10.39 -24.92 12.46
N PRO A 247 11.10 -25.50 11.47
CA PRO A 247 11.84 -26.74 11.65
C PRO A 247 12.98 -26.56 12.67
N SER A 248 13.21 -27.58 13.51
CA SER A 248 14.25 -27.56 14.54
C SER A 248 15.64 -27.31 13.93
N PRO A 249 16.48 -26.44 14.53
CA PRO A 249 17.80 -26.13 14.01
C PRO A 249 18.76 -27.34 14.12
N PRO A 250 19.67 -27.52 13.14
CA PRO A 250 20.70 -28.55 13.21
C PRO A 250 21.76 -28.20 14.27
N LEU A 251 22.31 -29.24 14.91
CA LEU A 251 23.36 -29.12 15.93
C LEU A 251 24.65 -28.51 15.35
N LEU A 252 25.14 -27.44 15.99
CA LEU A 252 26.36 -26.73 15.60
C LEU A 252 27.64 -27.56 15.85
N PRO A 253 28.65 -27.49 14.97
CA PRO A 253 29.99 -28.03 15.21
C PRO A 253 30.83 -27.15 16.17
N PRO A 254 31.88 -27.71 16.82
CA PRO A 254 32.63 -27.01 17.85
C PRO A 254 33.54 -25.89 17.30
N SER A 255 33.53 -24.74 17.98
CA SER A 255 34.26 -23.53 17.60
C SER A 255 35.80 -23.66 17.63
N PRO A 256 36.52 -23.05 16.68
CA PRO A 256 37.97 -22.90 16.76
C PRO A 256 38.39 -21.75 17.69
N SER A 257 39.62 -21.84 18.18
CA SER A 257 40.25 -21.05 19.24
C SER A 257 40.44 -19.57 18.88
N LEU A 258 40.15 -18.68 19.83
CA LEU A 258 40.28 -17.22 19.73
C LEU A 258 41.75 -16.73 19.66
N PRO A 259 42.06 -15.67 18.88
CA PRO A 259 43.31 -14.91 18.95
C PRO A 259 43.32 -13.86 20.10
N PRO A 260 44.50 -13.29 20.46
CA PRO A 260 44.69 -12.57 21.73
C PRO A 260 44.02 -11.19 21.75
N PRO A 261 43.75 -10.63 22.96
CA PRO A 261 42.93 -9.44 23.11
C PRO A 261 43.68 -8.17 22.67
N LEU A 262 43.02 -7.37 21.84
CA LEU A 262 43.39 -5.98 21.59
C LEU A 262 42.90 -5.08 22.73
N SER A 263 43.64 -3.98 22.93
CA SER A 263 43.54 -2.98 24.00
C SER A 263 42.11 -2.49 24.29
N PRO A 264 41.81 -2.10 25.55
CA PRO A 264 40.49 -1.60 25.91
C PRO A 264 40.16 -0.29 25.18
N PRO A 265 38.91 -0.11 24.71
CA PRO A 265 38.47 1.15 24.11
C PRO A 265 38.45 2.27 25.17
N PRO A 266 38.58 3.55 24.75
CA PRO A 266 38.47 4.68 25.65
C PRO A 266 37.10 4.68 26.36
N PRO A 267 37.02 5.21 27.59
CA PRO A 267 35.78 5.21 28.37
C PRO A 267 34.67 5.89 27.58
N SER A 268 33.58 5.13 27.40
CA SER A 268 32.32 5.59 26.83
C SER A 268 31.86 6.86 27.57
N LEU A 269 31.74 7.96 26.83
CA LEU A 269 31.00 9.12 27.30
C LEU A 269 29.56 8.67 27.65
N PRO A 270 28.99 9.15 28.76
CA PRO A 270 27.61 8.83 29.11
C PRO A 270 26.69 9.33 28.00
N SER A 271 25.80 8.46 27.54
CA SER A 271 24.76 8.77 26.58
C SER A 271 24.05 10.06 26.99
N PRO A 272 23.90 11.07 26.12
CA PRO A 272 22.95 12.12 26.38
C PRO A 272 21.56 11.49 26.50
N LEU A 273 21.00 11.58 27.71
CA LEU A 273 19.56 11.41 27.94
C LEU A 273 18.86 12.49 27.12
N TYR A 274 18.41 12.15 25.92
CA TYR A 274 17.54 13.03 25.15
C TYR A 274 16.15 13.01 25.78
N PRO A 275 15.62 14.14 26.28
CA PRO A 275 14.19 14.25 26.52
C PRO A 275 13.48 14.08 25.16
N SER A 276 12.57 13.12 25.08
CA SER A 276 11.73 12.87 23.91
C SER A 276 10.84 14.08 23.63
N SER A 277 11.21 14.90 22.64
CA SER A 277 10.31 15.83 21.97
C SER A 277 10.43 15.61 20.47
N ASN A 278 9.61 14.71 19.94
CA ASN A 278 9.66 14.31 18.55
C ASN A 278 9.10 15.41 17.65
N ILE A 279 9.90 15.89 16.69
CA ILE A 279 9.48 16.76 15.59
C ILE A 279 10.06 16.14 14.31
N TRP A 280 9.18 15.78 13.36
CA TRP A 280 9.53 14.91 12.22
C TRP A 280 9.12 15.51 10.86
N GLY A 281 9.99 15.36 9.85
CA GLY A 281 9.83 15.87 8.48
C GLY A 281 10.89 15.31 7.54
N ASP A 282 10.92 15.74 6.26
CA ASP A 282 11.76 15.21 5.15
C ASP A 282 11.86 13.65 5.08
N PRO A 283 12.50 13.02 4.08
CA PRO A 283 12.53 11.56 4.01
C PRO A 283 13.45 10.99 5.11
N HIS A 284 12.86 10.60 6.23
CA HIS A 284 13.49 9.69 7.16
C HIS A 284 13.39 8.27 6.63
N HIS A 285 14.51 7.57 6.64
CA HIS A 285 14.60 6.18 6.22
C HIS A 285 14.58 5.29 7.46
N VAL A 286 13.75 4.25 7.39
CA VAL A 286 13.75 3.13 8.33
C VAL A 286 14.09 1.89 7.54
N GLY A 287 15.24 1.29 7.82
CA GLY A 287 15.68 0.06 7.14
C GLY A 287 14.94 -1.19 7.62
N ALA A 288 15.25 -2.32 6.97
CA ALA A 288 14.58 -3.60 7.21
C ALA A 288 14.76 -4.12 8.65
N HIS A 289 15.90 -3.84 9.26
CA HIS A 289 16.17 -4.16 10.67
C HIS A 289 15.73 -3.03 11.63
N GLY A 290 15.16 -1.95 11.11
CA GLY A 290 14.75 -0.78 11.89
C GLY A 290 15.91 0.14 12.26
N ASP A 291 16.96 0.16 11.43
CA ASP A 291 17.93 1.25 11.38
C ASP A 291 17.31 2.56 10.96
N HIS A 292 17.80 3.67 11.51
CA HIS A 292 17.31 5.02 11.24
C HIS A 292 18.41 5.90 10.66
N PHE A 293 18.11 6.58 9.56
CA PHE A 293 18.97 7.62 8.99
C PHE A 293 18.14 8.61 8.16
N SER A 294 18.65 9.81 7.99
CA SER A 294 18.06 10.83 7.11
C SER A 294 18.73 10.80 5.74
N PHE A 295 17.93 11.04 4.70
CA PHE A 295 18.45 11.20 3.34
C PHE A 295 17.72 12.34 2.62
N ARG A 296 18.37 13.50 2.57
CA ARG A 296 17.85 14.67 1.87
C ARG A 296 17.83 14.43 0.35
N GLY A 297 18.89 13.92 -0.25
CA GLY A 297 18.99 13.87 -1.71
C GLY A 297 19.17 15.25 -2.36
N ALA A 298 19.93 15.30 -3.45
CA ALA A 298 20.10 16.52 -4.23
C ALA A 298 18.81 16.91 -4.98
N ASN A 299 18.65 18.20 -5.25
CA ASN A 299 17.45 18.74 -5.86
C ASN A 299 17.27 18.23 -7.30
N ARG A 300 16.13 17.59 -7.56
CA ARG A 300 15.73 16.98 -8.84
C ARG A 300 16.59 15.78 -9.26
N SER A 301 17.45 15.29 -8.38
CA SER A 301 18.24 14.08 -8.59
C SER A 301 17.41 12.83 -8.36
N VAL A 302 17.78 11.76 -9.07
CA VAL A 302 17.14 10.45 -8.98
C VAL A 302 18.12 9.51 -8.30
N TYR A 303 17.68 8.76 -7.29
CA TYR A 303 18.54 7.82 -6.57
C TYR A 303 17.99 6.40 -6.63
N ALA A 304 18.88 5.41 -6.66
CA ALA A 304 18.56 3.99 -6.55
C ALA A 304 18.09 3.65 -5.13
N VAL A 305 16.80 3.35 -4.97
CA VAL A 305 16.19 2.98 -3.67
C VAL A 305 16.29 1.47 -3.43
N LEU A 306 15.99 0.68 -4.46
CA LEU A 306 16.12 -0.78 -4.47
C LEU A 306 16.73 -1.23 -5.79
N SER A 307 17.71 -2.10 -5.72
CA SER A 307 18.25 -2.87 -6.84
C SER A 307 18.31 -4.32 -6.39
N ALA A 308 17.48 -5.16 -6.98
CA ALA A 308 17.46 -6.61 -6.83
C ALA A 308 17.56 -7.25 -8.20
N ARG A 309 17.67 -8.57 -8.26
CA ARG A 309 17.71 -9.26 -9.55
C ARG A 309 16.44 -8.97 -10.33
N HIS A 310 16.60 -8.38 -11.52
CA HIS A 310 15.51 -8.00 -12.43
C HIS A 310 14.46 -7.02 -11.86
N LEU A 311 14.75 -6.33 -10.76
CA LEU A 311 13.89 -5.29 -10.20
C LEU A 311 14.73 -4.10 -9.73
N GLN A 312 14.54 -2.95 -10.35
CA GLN A 312 15.15 -1.68 -9.99
C GLN A 312 14.06 -0.68 -9.64
N VAL A 313 14.23 0.02 -8.52
CA VAL A 313 13.36 1.10 -8.07
C VAL A 313 14.20 2.34 -7.83
N ASN A 314 13.87 3.40 -8.54
CA ASN A 314 14.51 4.69 -8.43
C ASN A 314 13.48 5.75 -7.96
N ALA A 315 13.96 6.76 -7.24
CA ALA A 315 13.11 7.82 -6.71
C ALA A 315 13.71 9.21 -6.99
N ARG A 316 12.88 10.15 -7.46
CA ARG A 316 13.29 11.55 -7.66
C ARG A 316 13.05 12.37 -6.40
N TYR A 317 14.10 12.97 -5.88
CA TYR A 317 14.06 13.90 -4.75
C TYR A 317 13.97 15.32 -5.27
N VAL A 318 13.15 16.17 -4.65
CA VAL A 318 13.00 17.58 -5.03
C VAL A 318 13.08 18.42 -3.77
N ALA A 319 13.93 19.44 -3.78
CA ALA A 319 14.09 20.36 -2.67
C ALA A 319 12.81 21.19 -2.49
N GLU A 320 12.36 21.32 -1.25
CA GLU A 320 11.13 22.04 -0.92
C GLU A 320 11.30 22.77 0.41
N SER A 321 10.62 23.92 0.54
CA SER A 321 10.49 24.61 1.82
C SER A 321 9.08 24.44 2.35
N PHE A 322 8.96 23.97 3.58
CA PHE A 322 7.67 23.60 4.15
C PHE A 322 7.61 23.88 5.65
N THR A 323 6.39 24.07 6.13
CA THR A 323 6.09 24.32 7.53
C THR A 323 5.85 23.00 8.26
N MET A 324 6.44 22.87 9.45
CA MET A 324 6.28 21.75 10.35
C MET A 324 5.98 22.22 11.78
N GLY A 325 5.50 21.29 12.63
CA GLY A 325 5.30 21.54 14.06
C GLY A 325 3.96 22.19 14.43
N GLY A 326 3.51 21.85 15.65
CA GLY A 326 2.59 22.58 16.54
C GLY A 326 1.08 22.65 16.32
N LYS A 327 0.32 21.73 16.97
CA LYS A 327 -1.10 21.94 17.37
C LYS A 327 -1.26 22.28 18.87
N CYS A 328 -0.16 22.32 19.63
CA CYS A 328 -0.18 22.52 21.09
C CYS A 328 0.20 23.96 21.49
N ALA A 329 -0.25 24.42 22.65
CA ALA A 329 -0.06 25.81 23.13
C ALA A 329 1.40 26.27 23.29
N TYR A 330 2.37 25.35 23.24
CA TYR A 330 3.81 25.59 23.42
C TYR A 330 4.66 25.07 22.25
N CYS A 331 4.03 24.58 21.18
CA CYS A 331 4.75 24.07 20.02
C CYS A 331 4.98 25.21 19.02
N THR A 332 6.23 25.52 18.67
CA THR A 332 6.53 26.48 17.59
C THR A 332 6.32 25.83 16.22
N GLN A 333 5.68 26.58 15.31
CA GLN A 333 5.75 26.27 13.88
C GLN A 333 7.18 26.56 13.40
N LYS A 334 7.73 25.65 12.61
CA LYS A 334 9.10 25.68 12.12
C LYS A 334 9.09 25.69 10.59
N THR A 335 10.05 26.37 10.00
CA THR A 335 10.30 26.33 8.56
C THR A 335 11.43 25.36 8.28
N VAL A 336 11.20 24.40 7.40
CA VAL A 336 12.19 23.38 7.02
C VAL A 336 12.54 23.52 5.55
N HIS A 337 13.84 23.61 5.27
CA HIS A 337 14.43 23.58 3.94
C HIS A 337 15.04 22.20 3.72
N GLY A 338 14.23 21.28 3.21
CA GLY A 338 14.62 19.90 2.97
C GLY A 338 14.29 19.46 1.55
N SER A 339 13.82 18.24 1.40
CA SER A 339 13.36 17.68 0.14
C SER A 339 12.22 16.70 0.37
N PHE A 340 11.64 16.20 -0.72
CA PHE A 340 10.74 15.05 -0.70
C PHE A 340 10.92 14.21 -1.94
N VAL A 341 10.53 12.93 -1.85
CA VAL A 341 10.34 12.13 -3.05
C VAL A 341 9.09 12.61 -3.78
N LYS A 342 9.24 12.90 -5.08
CA LYS A 342 8.16 13.38 -5.95
C LYS A 342 7.80 12.41 -7.06
N SER A 343 8.68 11.47 -7.39
CA SER A 343 8.44 10.50 -8.45
C SER A 343 9.10 9.16 -8.15
N LEU A 344 8.43 8.09 -8.54
CA LEU A 344 8.88 6.71 -8.48
C LEU A 344 9.05 6.20 -9.92
N TYR A 345 10.16 5.52 -10.17
CA TYR A 345 10.45 4.84 -11.42
C TYR A 345 10.79 3.38 -11.11
N VAL A 346 10.02 2.44 -11.64
CA VAL A 346 10.30 1.00 -11.50
C VAL A 346 10.68 0.45 -12.85
N HIS A 347 11.79 -0.28 -12.91
CA HIS A 347 12.21 -1.07 -14.06
C HIS A 347 12.25 -2.53 -13.60
N ALA A 348 11.43 -3.37 -14.24
CA ALA A 348 11.40 -4.80 -13.97
C ALA A 348 11.61 -5.60 -15.26
N ARG A 349 12.26 -6.77 -15.14
CA ARG A 349 12.42 -7.73 -16.24
C ARG A 349 11.77 -9.05 -15.85
N THR A 350 10.80 -9.49 -16.65
CA THR A 350 10.09 -10.74 -16.38
C THR A 350 10.92 -11.96 -16.78
N SER A 351 10.51 -13.12 -16.27
CA SER A 351 11.06 -14.42 -16.61
C SER A 351 10.90 -14.78 -18.10
N SER A 352 9.88 -14.24 -18.77
CA SER A 352 9.67 -14.40 -20.22
C SER A 352 10.51 -13.43 -21.07
N GLY A 353 11.23 -12.50 -20.45
CA GLY A 353 12.08 -11.52 -21.13
C GLY A 353 11.39 -10.19 -21.46
N LEU A 354 10.19 -9.94 -20.93
CA LEU A 354 9.52 -8.65 -21.07
C LEU A 354 10.14 -7.62 -20.11
N THR A 355 10.16 -6.37 -20.53
CA THR A 355 10.56 -5.22 -19.71
C THR A 355 9.33 -4.42 -19.33
N LEU A 356 9.14 -4.19 -18.03
CA LEU A 356 8.13 -3.31 -17.46
C LEU A 356 8.78 -2.04 -16.95
N LEU A 357 8.27 -0.89 -17.37
CA LEU A 357 8.61 0.42 -16.81
C LEU A 357 7.36 1.04 -16.17
N VAL A 358 7.43 1.41 -14.89
CA VAL A 358 6.34 2.07 -14.16
C VAL A 358 6.76 3.45 -13.68
N GLU A 359 6.04 4.49 -14.08
CA GLU A 359 6.20 5.86 -13.59
C GLU A 359 5.02 6.28 -12.73
N TYR A 360 5.31 6.85 -11.56
CA TYR A 360 4.29 7.39 -10.66
C TYR A 360 4.75 8.69 -10.01
N HIS A 361 3.86 9.68 -9.94
CA HIS A 361 4.17 11.01 -9.40
C HIS A 361 3.30 11.38 -8.20
N ALA A 362 3.90 12.09 -7.24
CA ALA A 362 3.19 12.63 -6.08
C ALA A 362 2.06 13.59 -6.49
N ASP A 363 2.31 14.44 -7.49
CA ASP A 363 1.41 15.55 -7.85
C ASP A 363 0.26 15.14 -8.76
N THR A 364 0.41 14.04 -9.51
CA THR A 364 -0.65 13.45 -10.36
C THR A 364 -0.98 12.02 -9.91
N PRO A 365 -1.36 11.78 -8.65
CA PRO A 365 -1.34 10.45 -8.07
C PRO A 365 -2.54 9.58 -8.43
N SER A 366 -3.39 10.06 -9.35
CA SER A 366 -4.52 9.33 -9.93
C SER A 366 -4.16 8.62 -11.22
N LEU A 367 -2.92 8.75 -11.67
CA LEU A 367 -2.41 8.15 -12.89
C LEU A 367 -1.04 7.55 -12.61
N ALA A 368 -0.83 6.33 -13.10
CA ALA A 368 0.49 5.74 -13.27
C ALA A 368 0.68 5.37 -14.74
N GLN A 369 1.89 5.58 -15.26
CA GLN A 369 2.25 5.13 -16.60
C GLN A 369 2.92 3.76 -16.48
N LEU A 370 2.46 2.80 -17.27
CA LEU A 370 3.05 1.48 -17.40
C LEU A 370 3.45 1.28 -18.86
N THR A 371 4.70 0.94 -19.12
CA THR A 371 5.17 0.55 -20.45
C THR A 371 5.62 -0.89 -20.40
N VAL A 372 5.11 -1.71 -21.31
CA VAL A 372 5.55 -3.10 -21.50
C VAL A 372 6.20 -3.23 -22.87
N SER A 373 7.41 -3.76 -22.92
CA SER A 373 8.15 -3.98 -24.16
C SER A 373 8.86 -5.33 -24.14
N ALA A 374 9.12 -5.90 -25.31
CA ALA A 374 9.94 -7.11 -25.46
C ALA A 374 11.30 -6.72 -26.05
N GLU A 375 12.35 -7.42 -25.63
CA GLU A 375 13.70 -7.21 -26.16
C GLU A 375 13.71 -7.46 -27.69
N GLY A 376 14.12 -6.45 -28.46
CA GLY A 376 14.16 -6.51 -29.93
C GLY A 376 12.87 -6.14 -30.66
N ILE A 377 11.82 -5.69 -29.96
CA ILE A 377 10.57 -5.18 -30.55
C ILE A 377 10.44 -3.68 -30.19
N GLU A 378 10.46 -2.80 -31.19
CA GLU A 378 10.36 -1.33 -30.98
C GLU A 378 8.96 -0.85 -30.53
N GLU A 379 7.93 -1.69 -30.64
CA GLU A 379 6.58 -1.37 -30.20
C GLU A 379 6.41 -1.61 -28.69
N ALA A 380 6.81 -0.61 -27.90
CA ALA A 380 6.42 -0.54 -26.51
C ALA A 380 4.91 -0.21 -26.41
N ILE A 381 4.17 -0.94 -25.60
CA ILE A 381 2.73 -0.69 -25.39
C ILE A 381 2.58 0.18 -24.14
N PRO A 382 2.36 1.51 -24.27
CA PRO A 382 2.05 2.35 -23.14
C PRO A 382 0.62 2.09 -22.69
N ALA A 383 0.47 1.74 -21.43
CA ALA A 383 -0.80 1.62 -20.73
C ALA A 383 -0.85 2.67 -19.61
N LYS A 384 -2.03 3.27 -19.45
CA LYS A 384 -2.32 4.13 -18.30
C LYS A 384 -3.11 3.31 -17.29
N ILE A 385 -2.71 3.42 -16.03
CA ILE A 385 -3.49 2.91 -14.90
C ILE A 385 -4.05 4.12 -14.19
N GLU A 386 -5.38 4.23 -14.13
CA GLU A 386 -6.08 5.42 -13.65
C GLU A 386 -7.04 5.07 -12.53
N VAL A 387 -7.16 5.98 -11.58
CA VAL A 387 -8.16 5.96 -10.50
C VAL A 387 -8.79 7.34 -10.35
N SER A 388 -9.94 7.42 -9.70
CA SER A 388 -10.64 8.65 -9.37
C SER A 388 -9.69 9.71 -8.82
N LYS A 389 -9.94 10.98 -9.15
CA LYS A 389 -9.15 12.10 -8.63
C LYS A 389 -9.39 12.37 -7.15
N TYR A 390 -10.61 12.12 -6.69
CA TYR A 390 -11.06 12.58 -5.36
C TYR A 390 -11.68 11.48 -4.50
N ASN A 391 -12.27 10.46 -5.12
CA ASN A 391 -13.03 9.42 -4.43
C ASN A 391 -12.18 8.17 -4.19
N PRO A 392 -12.50 7.37 -3.16
CA PRO A 392 -11.95 6.03 -3.03
C PRO A 392 -12.20 5.24 -4.31
N ASP A 393 -11.16 4.61 -4.85
CA ASP A 393 -11.23 3.90 -6.14
C ASP A 393 -10.03 2.94 -6.27
N VAL A 394 -10.18 1.86 -7.02
CA VAL A 394 -9.14 0.86 -7.25
C VAL A 394 -9.11 0.54 -8.74
N ALA A 395 -7.97 0.78 -9.38
CA ALA A 395 -7.78 0.39 -10.77
C ALA A 395 -7.66 -1.14 -10.86
N PRO A 396 -8.16 -1.77 -11.95
CA PRO A 396 -7.89 -3.18 -12.19
C PRO A 396 -6.37 -3.46 -12.16
N PRO A 397 -5.92 -4.44 -11.35
CA PRO A 397 -4.51 -4.83 -11.31
C PRO A 397 -4.00 -5.18 -12.70
N ARG A 398 -2.79 -4.73 -13.04
CA ARG A 398 -2.10 -5.09 -14.26
C ARG A 398 -1.04 -6.13 -13.94
N THR A 399 -1.30 -7.37 -14.34
CA THR A 399 -0.34 -8.47 -14.21
C THR A 399 0.38 -8.69 -15.52
N VAL A 400 1.70 -8.76 -15.47
CA VAL A 400 2.58 -9.14 -16.59
C VAL A 400 3.55 -10.18 -16.05
N ASP A 401 3.34 -11.43 -16.45
CA ASP A 401 4.01 -12.61 -15.89
C ASP A 401 3.99 -12.61 -14.34
N GLU A 402 5.15 -12.68 -13.69
CA GLU A 402 5.28 -12.68 -12.23
C GLU A 402 5.08 -11.31 -11.57
N PHE A 403 4.98 -10.21 -12.34
CA PHE A 403 4.84 -8.86 -11.80
C PHE A 403 3.37 -8.42 -11.79
N THR A 404 2.96 -7.75 -10.70
CA THR A 404 1.64 -7.15 -10.56
C THR A 404 1.76 -5.68 -10.18
N VAL A 405 1.04 -4.82 -10.90
CA VAL A 405 0.95 -3.38 -10.67
C VAL A 405 -0.47 -3.02 -10.24
N GLU A 406 -0.62 -2.39 -9.08
CA GLU A 406 -1.90 -2.01 -8.50
C GLU A 406 -1.91 -0.52 -8.18
N LEU A 407 -2.94 0.20 -8.59
CA LEU A 407 -3.13 1.62 -8.26
C LEU A 407 -4.48 1.78 -7.56
N TRP A 408 -4.49 2.47 -6.42
CA TRP A 408 -5.72 2.77 -5.70
C TRP A 408 -5.70 4.14 -5.06
N ARG A 409 -6.87 4.75 -4.96
CA ARG A 409 -7.14 5.93 -4.15
C ARG A 409 -7.88 5.50 -2.89
N GLN A 410 -7.34 5.86 -1.73
CA GLN A 410 -8.07 5.71 -0.47
C GLN A 410 -9.03 6.90 -0.27
N HIS A 411 -8.56 8.11 -0.56
CA HIS A 411 -9.34 9.35 -0.51
C HIS A 411 -8.59 10.49 -1.20
N LYS A 412 -9.18 11.70 -1.30
CA LYS A 412 -8.54 12.86 -1.96
C LYS A 412 -7.11 13.19 -1.52
N ARG A 413 -6.77 12.86 -0.26
CA ARG A 413 -5.45 13.13 0.35
C ARG A 413 -4.42 12.03 0.11
N GLU A 414 -4.84 10.85 -0.34
CA GLU A 414 -3.97 9.67 -0.44
C GLU A 414 -4.36 8.78 -1.62
N ALA A 415 -3.40 8.54 -2.51
CA ALA A 415 -3.43 7.43 -3.46
C ALA A 415 -2.11 6.70 -3.43
N SER A 416 -2.12 5.43 -3.78
CA SER A 416 -0.96 4.56 -3.68
C SER A 416 -0.85 3.70 -4.93
N ILE A 417 0.39 3.46 -5.35
CA ILE A 417 0.73 2.42 -6.30
C ILE A 417 1.50 1.31 -5.57
N ALA A 418 1.31 0.07 -5.99
CA ALA A 418 2.17 -1.06 -5.63
C ALA A 418 2.69 -1.75 -6.90
N VAL A 419 3.96 -2.12 -6.89
CA VAL A 419 4.57 -3.03 -7.88
C VAL A 419 5.16 -4.19 -7.10
N SER A 420 4.78 -5.42 -7.43
CA SER A 420 5.21 -6.59 -6.68
C SER A 420 5.51 -7.80 -7.57
N ASN A 421 6.46 -8.63 -7.14
CA ASN A 421 6.68 -9.99 -7.62
C ASN A 421 6.69 -10.94 -6.42
N ASP A 422 7.24 -12.14 -6.56
CA ASP A 422 7.35 -13.12 -5.47
C ASP A 422 8.44 -12.80 -4.43
N GLU A 423 9.40 -11.93 -4.73
CA GLU A 423 10.51 -11.57 -3.84
C GLU A 423 10.27 -10.26 -3.08
N PHE A 424 9.68 -9.26 -3.73
CA PHE A 424 9.49 -7.91 -3.18
C PHE A 424 8.12 -7.34 -3.52
N ALA A 425 7.61 -6.50 -2.61
CA ALA A 425 6.54 -5.56 -2.87
C ALA A 425 7.03 -4.13 -2.61
N VAL A 426 6.85 -3.27 -3.61
CA VAL A 426 7.20 -1.84 -3.58
C VAL A 426 5.90 -1.08 -3.56
N LYS A 427 5.62 -0.31 -2.51
CA LYS A 427 4.46 0.59 -2.42
C LYS A 427 4.96 2.03 -2.40
N ALA A 428 4.31 2.92 -3.16
CA ALA A 428 4.50 4.36 -3.03
C ALA A 428 3.15 5.04 -2.80
N ALA A 429 3.01 5.77 -1.70
CA ALA A 429 1.81 6.49 -1.32
C ALA A 429 2.01 8.00 -1.53
N SER A 430 1.23 8.60 -2.40
CA SER A 430 1.14 10.04 -2.53
C SER A 430 0.28 10.64 -1.43
N ARG A 431 0.89 11.47 -0.58
CA ARG A 431 0.23 12.16 0.54
C ARG A 431 0.44 13.66 0.46
N PHE A 432 -0.46 14.43 1.05
CA PHE A 432 -0.18 15.84 1.31
C PHE A 432 0.96 15.99 2.31
N LEU A 433 1.71 17.09 2.20
CA LEU A 433 2.54 17.51 3.32
C LEU A 433 1.65 17.78 4.54
N GLY A 434 2.18 17.52 5.75
CA GLY A 434 1.54 17.96 6.98
C GLY A 434 1.24 19.45 6.92
N TRP A 435 0.24 19.97 7.64
CA TRP A 435 -0.17 21.38 7.50
C TRP A 435 -0.54 21.78 6.07
N ALA A 436 -1.33 20.95 5.39
CA ALA A 436 -1.64 21.10 3.97
C ALA A 436 -2.01 22.53 3.54
N ASP A 437 -2.79 23.29 4.32
CA ASP A 437 -3.13 24.68 3.97
C ASP A 437 -1.90 25.61 3.96
N LEU A 438 -1.01 25.50 4.95
CA LEU A 438 0.23 26.28 5.03
C LEU A 438 1.28 25.81 4.01
N ASN A 439 1.20 24.54 3.62
CA ASN A 439 2.08 23.93 2.64
C ASN A 439 1.42 23.83 1.25
N GLU A 440 0.42 24.67 0.97
CA GLU A 440 -0.21 24.83 -0.35
C GLU A 440 -0.70 23.51 -0.99
N HIS A 441 -1.10 22.55 -0.15
CA HIS A 441 -1.53 21.22 -0.55
C HIS A 441 -0.51 20.47 -1.41
N LYS A 442 0.79 20.80 -1.28
CA LYS A 442 1.88 20.08 -1.93
C LYS A 442 1.89 18.62 -1.47
N LYS A 443 2.32 17.74 -2.36
CA LYS A 443 2.36 16.29 -2.12
C LYS A 443 3.77 15.73 -2.12
N ARG A 444 3.95 14.59 -1.46
CA ARG A 444 5.15 13.75 -1.49
C ARG A 444 4.77 12.28 -1.71
N LEU A 445 5.76 11.47 -2.09
CA LEU A 445 5.64 10.01 -2.06
C LEU A 445 6.31 9.46 -0.80
N ASP A 446 5.57 8.64 -0.06
CA ASP A 446 6.12 7.77 0.96
C ASP A 446 6.32 6.39 0.34
N ILE A 447 7.56 5.89 0.30
CA ILE A 447 7.90 4.60 -0.31
C ILE A 447 8.03 3.55 0.79
N SER A 448 7.56 2.34 0.53
CA SER A 448 7.68 1.21 1.43
C SER A 448 8.07 -0.03 0.63
N LEU A 449 9.12 -0.69 1.06
CA LEU A 449 9.61 -1.94 0.52
C LEU A 449 9.29 -3.05 1.52
N LYS A 450 8.79 -4.16 1.02
CA LYS A 450 8.56 -5.35 1.82
C LYS A 450 9.16 -6.54 1.12
N ALA A 451 10.02 -7.27 1.81
CA ALA A 451 10.45 -8.58 1.35
C ALA A 451 9.26 -9.54 1.43
N ARG A 452 9.11 -10.41 0.42
CA ARG A 452 8.09 -11.46 0.37
C ARG A 452 8.70 -12.85 0.53
N LYS A 453 10.02 -12.95 0.41
CA LYS A 453 10.84 -14.11 0.76
C LYS A 453 11.92 -13.68 1.74
N SER A 454 12.45 -14.66 2.48
CA SER A 454 13.64 -14.44 3.31
C SER A 454 14.79 -13.96 2.42
N THR A 455 15.38 -12.83 2.78
CA THR A 455 16.46 -12.16 2.04
C THR A 455 17.74 -12.96 2.09
N ALA A 456 17.99 -13.66 3.20
CA ALA A 456 19.07 -14.66 3.34
C ALA A 456 18.97 -15.82 2.33
N SER A 457 17.79 -16.08 1.74
CA SER A 457 17.60 -17.13 0.73
C SER A 457 17.84 -16.66 -0.70
N LEU A 458 17.98 -15.35 -0.93
CA LEU A 458 18.19 -14.77 -2.26
C LEU A 458 19.63 -14.99 -2.72
N LYS A 459 19.82 -15.47 -3.96
CA LYS A 459 21.16 -15.61 -4.56
C LYS A 459 21.85 -14.27 -4.81
N VAL A 460 21.04 -13.23 -5.01
CA VAL A 460 21.45 -11.85 -5.25
C VAL A 460 20.89 -11.04 -4.10
N ALA A 461 21.73 -10.73 -3.12
CA ALA A 461 21.33 -9.83 -2.05
C ALA A 461 21.00 -8.44 -2.66
N PRO A 462 19.86 -7.83 -2.28
CA PRO A 462 19.46 -6.53 -2.78
C PRO A 462 20.44 -5.43 -2.35
N HIS A 463 20.41 -4.32 -3.07
CA HIS A 463 21.18 -3.10 -2.77
C HIS A 463 20.33 -1.85 -3.06
N GLY A 464 20.91 -0.67 -2.89
CA GLY A 464 20.22 0.62 -3.03
C GLY A 464 20.10 1.30 -1.66
N LEU A 465 19.59 2.53 -1.63
CA LEU A 465 19.47 3.29 -0.37
C LEU A 465 18.73 2.53 0.72
N LEU A 466 17.62 1.86 0.37
CA LEU A 466 16.91 0.96 1.28
C LEU A 466 17.20 -0.51 0.99
N GLY A 467 17.42 -0.88 -0.27
CA GLY A 467 17.58 -2.30 -0.62
C GLY A 467 18.78 -2.96 0.08
N GLN A 468 19.83 -2.20 0.41
CA GLN A 468 21.00 -2.75 1.12
C GLN A 468 20.72 -3.15 2.57
N THR A 469 19.62 -2.67 3.17
CA THR A 469 19.28 -3.01 4.57
C THR A 469 18.68 -4.41 4.70
N PHE A 470 18.39 -5.07 3.57
CA PHE A 470 17.86 -6.43 3.50
C PHE A 470 19.02 -7.43 3.36
N ASP A 471 19.91 -7.43 4.35
CA ASP A 471 21.17 -8.17 4.37
C ASP A 471 21.15 -9.43 5.26
N GLY A 472 20.10 -9.61 6.06
CA GLY A 472 19.84 -10.84 6.82
C GLY A 472 20.86 -11.13 7.93
N ASP A 473 21.45 -10.08 8.51
CA ASP A 473 22.43 -10.18 9.60
C ASP A 473 21.88 -9.75 10.96
N ASP A 474 20.61 -9.30 11.01
CA ASP A 474 19.89 -8.81 12.19
C ASP A 474 20.57 -7.61 12.89
N VAL A 475 21.35 -6.83 12.14
CA VAL A 475 22.03 -5.62 12.61
C VAL A 475 21.39 -4.39 11.98
N ALA A 476 20.82 -3.53 12.83
CA ALA A 476 20.48 -2.17 12.46
C ALA A 476 21.72 -1.27 12.60
N VAL A 477 22.01 -0.47 11.58
CA VAL A 477 23.06 0.56 11.63
C VAL A 477 22.43 1.95 11.50
N ASP A 478 22.29 2.65 12.62
CA ASP A 478 21.75 4.02 12.61
C ASP A 478 22.78 5.00 12.06
N GLY A 479 22.38 5.77 11.05
CA GLY A 479 23.24 6.74 10.37
C GLY A 479 23.04 8.16 10.90
N ALA A 480 23.51 9.13 10.11
CA ALA A 480 23.27 10.53 10.36
C ALA A 480 21.77 10.85 10.30
N ILE A 481 21.30 11.64 11.26
CA ILE A 481 19.93 12.16 11.34
C ILE A 481 20.02 13.69 11.44
N ASP A 482 19.14 14.40 10.73
CA ASP A 482 19.10 15.86 10.78
C ASP A 482 18.59 16.40 12.13
N ASP A 483 19.13 17.55 12.54
CA ASP A 483 18.72 18.24 13.77
C ASP A 483 17.55 19.20 13.50
N TYR A 484 16.40 18.90 14.13
CA TYR A 484 15.15 19.66 14.02
C TYR A 484 14.90 20.62 15.20
N SER A 485 15.90 20.86 16.05
CA SER A 485 15.75 21.70 17.25
C SER A 485 15.50 23.19 16.93
N ALA A 486 16.08 23.69 15.83
CA ALA A 486 15.96 25.09 15.41
C ALA A 486 14.56 25.44 14.85
N ASP A 487 14.18 26.72 14.89
CA ASP A 487 12.91 27.17 14.27
C ASP A 487 12.98 27.27 12.74
N VAL A 488 14.18 27.43 12.21
CA VAL A 488 14.48 27.29 10.79
C VAL A 488 15.49 26.16 10.65
N VAL A 489 15.08 25.07 9.99
CA VAL A 489 15.86 23.85 9.81
C VAL A 489 16.32 23.78 8.36
N VAL A 490 17.59 23.44 8.13
CA VAL A 490 18.12 23.09 6.81
C VAL A 490 18.67 21.68 6.92
N THR A 491 18.02 20.74 6.25
CA THR A 491 18.42 19.33 6.30
C THR A 491 19.68 19.12 5.46
N LYS A 492 20.51 18.15 5.81
CA LYS A 492 21.87 17.95 5.27
C LYS A 492 22.28 16.49 5.18
N ALA A 493 21.71 15.61 5.99
CA ALA A 493 22.12 14.20 6.00
C ALA A 493 21.81 13.52 4.65
N MET A 494 22.73 12.66 4.23
CA MET A 494 22.72 11.94 2.95
C MET A 494 22.97 10.43 3.17
N GLY A 495 22.54 9.90 4.32
CA GLY A 495 22.67 8.49 4.69
C GLY A 495 24.04 8.10 5.27
N GLU A 496 24.88 9.07 5.65
CA GLU A 496 26.21 8.82 6.18
C GLU A 496 26.17 7.84 7.37
N GLY A 497 27.05 6.85 7.35
CA GLY A 497 27.17 5.83 8.39
C GLY A 497 26.17 4.68 8.29
N ALA A 498 25.04 4.82 7.59
CA ALA A 498 24.05 3.74 7.41
C ALA A 498 24.12 3.06 6.03
N ILE A 499 24.67 3.74 5.02
CA ILE A 499 24.80 3.22 3.65
C ILE A 499 26.27 2.91 3.31
N GLU A 500 26.49 1.91 2.47
CA GLU A 500 27.79 1.73 1.83
C GLU A 500 28.10 2.87 0.87
N GLY A 501 29.35 3.35 0.88
CA GLY A 501 29.77 4.39 -0.05
C GLY A 501 29.21 5.77 0.30
N VAL A 502 28.92 6.56 -0.73
CA VAL A 502 28.39 7.93 -0.60
C VAL A 502 27.18 8.13 -1.51
N ALA A 503 26.35 9.12 -1.21
CA ALA A 503 25.07 9.33 -1.90
C ALA A 503 25.19 9.48 -3.43
N GLU A 504 26.25 10.11 -3.92
CA GLU A 504 26.53 10.30 -5.35
C GLU A 504 26.66 8.96 -6.10
N GLU A 505 27.05 7.89 -5.41
CA GLU A 505 27.22 6.56 -6.01
C GLU A 505 25.89 5.83 -6.24
N TYR A 506 24.81 6.35 -5.65
CA TYR A 506 23.43 5.90 -5.85
C TYR A 506 22.65 6.79 -6.81
N GLU A 507 23.22 7.91 -7.25
CA GLU A 507 22.57 8.81 -8.18
C GLU A 507 22.48 8.17 -9.56
N MET A 508 21.29 8.25 -10.15
CA MET A 508 20.96 7.73 -11.47
C MET A 508 21.12 8.83 -12.51
N ASP A 509 21.37 8.44 -13.76
CA ASP A 509 21.32 9.37 -14.88
C ASP A 509 19.95 10.05 -14.97
N ALA A 510 19.92 11.38 -14.80
CA ALA A 510 18.70 12.17 -14.84
C ALA A 510 17.97 12.12 -16.20
N SER A 511 18.70 11.81 -17.28
CA SER A 511 18.13 11.64 -18.63
C SER A 511 17.45 10.27 -18.81
N ASN A 512 17.81 9.28 -18.00
CA ASN A 512 17.20 7.96 -17.97
C ASN A 512 16.87 7.56 -16.51
N PRO A 513 15.75 8.05 -15.95
CA PRO A 513 15.36 7.76 -14.58
C PRO A 513 15.02 6.28 -14.34
N PHE A 514 14.84 5.49 -15.41
CA PHE A 514 14.66 4.04 -15.40
C PHE A 514 15.96 3.24 -15.51
N SER A 515 17.11 3.92 -15.53
CA SER A 515 18.41 3.27 -15.59
C SER A 515 18.55 2.22 -14.49
N THR A 516 19.21 1.13 -14.83
CA THR A 516 19.62 0.05 -13.93
C THR A 516 21.10 0.16 -13.58
N GLU A 517 21.81 1.11 -14.18
CA GLU A 517 23.25 1.25 -14.09
C GLU A 517 23.62 2.26 -13.01
N PHE A 518 24.25 1.76 -11.95
CA PHE A 518 24.91 2.53 -10.89
C PHE A 518 25.93 1.62 -10.18
N LYS A 519 26.78 2.18 -9.31
CA LYS A 519 27.94 1.47 -8.72
C LYS A 519 27.58 0.12 -8.07
N TYR A 520 26.43 0.05 -7.42
CA TYR A 520 26.01 -1.14 -6.65
C TYR A 520 24.88 -1.93 -7.32
N SER A 521 24.69 -1.79 -8.64
CA SER A 521 23.59 -2.45 -9.34
C SER A 521 23.59 -3.97 -9.13
N ARG A 522 22.39 -4.49 -8.89
CA ARG A 522 22.07 -5.91 -8.77
C ARG A 522 21.17 -6.40 -9.89
N PHE A 523 20.72 -5.50 -10.76
CA PHE A 523 19.66 -5.78 -11.72
C PHE A 523 19.98 -6.95 -12.65
N HIS A 524 21.20 -6.99 -13.20
CA HIS A 524 21.68 -8.07 -14.07
C HIS A 524 22.52 -9.14 -13.35
N ALA A 525 22.67 -9.04 -12.03
CA ALA A 525 23.51 -9.98 -11.28
C ALA A 525 22.85 -11.37 -11.23
N THR A 526 23.69 -12.40 -11.31
CA THR A 526 23.28 -13.80 -11.06
C THR A 526 23.61 -14.25 -9.64
N SER A 527 24.55 -13.56 -8.98
CA SER A 527 24.84 -13.68 -7.56
C SER A 527 25.44 -12.37 -7.04
N ALA A 528 25.14 -12.02 -5.79
CA ALA A 528 25.74 -10.89 -5.10
C ALA A 528 25.70 -11.13 -3.59
N ARG A 529 26.75 -10.66 -2.88
CA ARG A 529 26.79 -10.66 -1.42
C ARG A 529 25.97 -9.50 -0.86
N PRO A 530 25.43 -9.63 0.36
CA PRO A 530 24.89 -8.51 1.13
C PRO A 530 25.93 -7.41 1.36
N ARG A 531 25.49 -6.26 1.87
CA ARG A 531 26.38 -5.16 2.26
C ARG A 531 27.35 -5.60 3.36
N ASP A 532 28.51 -4.97 3.41
CA ASP A 532 29.52 -5.09 4.43
C ASP A 532 29.20 -4.17 5.61
N VAL A 533 28.40 -4.69 6.55
CA VAL A 533 27.97 -3.96 7.76
C VAL A 533 29.14 -3.52 8.64
N LEU A 534 30.28 -4.22 8.60
CA LEU A 534 31.47 -3.85 9.35
C LEU A 534 32.18 -2.61 8.77
N ALA A 535 31.95 -2.31 7.49
CA ALA A 535 32.48 -1.11 6.83
C ALA A 535 31.65 0.15 7.12
N LEU A 536 30.44 -0.02 7.67
CA LEU A 536 29.55 1.09 8.03
C LEU A 536 30.01 1.76 9.32
N THR A 537 29.93 3.09 9.37
CA THR A 537 30.43 3.90 10.50
C THR A 537 29.33 4.37 11.45
N GLY A 538 28.07 4.03 11.18
CA GLY A 538 26.94 4.36 12.03
C GLY A 538 26.91 3.57 13.33
N VAL A 539 25.85 3.74 14.11
CA VAL A 539 25.68 3.03 15.40
C VAL A 539 25.05 1.66 15.15
N HIS A 540 25.83 0.60 15.35
CA HIS A 540 25.35 -0.77 15.27
C HIS A 540 24.48 -1.13 16.48
N ARG A 541 23.30 -1.68 16.20
CA ARG A 541 22.38 -2.24 17.19
C ARG A 541 21.95 -3.61 16.72
N HIS A 542 22.21 -4.62 17.55
CA HIS A 542 21.58 -5.92 17.38
C HIS A 542 20.09 -5.83 17.68
N ILE A 543 19.28 -6.46 16.84
CA ILE A 543 17.85 -6.61 17.09
C ILE A 543 17.64 -7.91 17.87
N ASP A 544 17.19 -7.80 19.12
CA ASP A 544 16.93 -8.99 19.95
C ASP A 544 15.84 -9.87 19.30
N ALA A 545 16.03 -11.19 19.31
CA ALA A 545 15.11 -12.18 18.73
C ALA A 545 13.65 -12.09 19.27
N ALA A 546 13.42 -11.47 20.44
CA ALA A 546 12.09 -11.20 20.97
C ALA A 546 11.37 -10.02 20.26
N ALA A 547 12.12 -9.08 19.69
CA ALA A 547 11.60 -8.00 18.86
C ALA A 547 11.31 -8.48 17.43
N GLU A 548 12.01 -9.51 16.94
CA GLU A 548 11.74 -10.17 15.66
C GLU A 548 10.42 -10.95 15.66
N ALA A 549 10.08 -11.67 16.73
CA ALA A 549 8.86 -12.47 16.79
C ALA A 549 7.55 -11.66 16.63
N GLY A 550 7.61 -10.33 16.82
CA GLY A 550 6.52 -9.39 16.56
C GLY A 550 6.64 -8.57 15.27
N ARG A 551 7.81 -8.57 14.61
CA ARG A 551 8.04 -7.94 13.31
C ARG A 551 7.86 -9.03 12.26
N GLY A 552 6.74 -9.02 11.55
CA GLY A 552 6.59 -9.87 10.37
C GLY A 552 7.71 -9.63 9.34
N ILE A 553 7.65 -10.32 8.20
CA ILE A 553 8.63 -10.26 7.10
C ILE A 553 9.24 -8.85 6.91
N GLU A 554 10.58 -8.79 6.87
CA GLU A 554 11.42 -7.59 6.71
C GLU A 554 10.78 -6.50 5.82
N GLY A 555 10.78 -5.26 6.32
CA GLY A 555 10.23 -4.12 5.59
C GLY A 555 11.01 -2.84 5.88
N ALA A 556 11.25 -2.06 4.83
CA ALA A 556 11.96 -0.78 4.90
C ALA A 556 11.06 0.33 4.34
N THR A 557 11.15 1.54 4.87
CA THR A 557 10.27 2.65 4.46
C THR A 557 11.03 3.98 4.36
N MET A 558 10.52 4.86 3.50
CA MET A 558 10.87 6.28 3.44
C MET A 558 9.55 7.03 3.57
N GLN A 559 9.32 7.66 4.72
CA GLN A 559 8.04 8.32 5.02
C GLN A 559 8.27 9.73 5.52
N GLY A 560 7.33 10.62 5.27
CA GLY A 560 7.11 11.78 6.13
C GLY A 560 6.04 11.51 7.20
N ASP A 561 5.98 12.36 8.22
CA ASP A 561 5.33 12.08 9.51
C ASP A 561 3.82 12.36 9.64
N ASP A 562 3.07 12.57 8.55
CA ASP A 562 1.62 12.78 8.72
C ASP A 562 0.84 11.47 9.04
N THR A 563 1.48 10.30 8.93
CA THR A 563 0.90 8.98 9.23
C THR A 563 0.74 8.69 10.71
N VAL A 564 1.55 9.25 11.61
CA VAL A 564 1.45 8.99 13.06
C VAL A 564 0.29 9.78 13.71
N MET A 565 -0.20 10.82 13.05
CA MET A 565 -1.31 11.66 13.54
C MET A 565 -2.70 11.18 13.09
N ALA A 566 -2.79 10.32 12.07
CA ALA A 566 -4.07 9.84 11.55
C ALA A 566 -4.74 8.82 12.49
N ASP A 567 -3.96 8.01 13.21
CA ASP A 567 -4.47 6.98 14.12
C ASP A 567 -4.99 7.52 15.47
N ARG A 568 -5.01 8.84 15.64
CA ARG A 568 -5.58 9.53 16.83
C ARG A 568 -6.68 10.54 16.52
N ALA A 569 -7.19 10.54 15.28
CA ALA A 569 -8.32 11.36 14.89
C ALA A 569 -9.41 10.52 14.21
N LEU A 570 -9.92 9.53 14.98
CA LEU A 570 -11.31 9.08 14.87
C LEU A 570 -12.17 9.95 15.80
#